data_AF-A4TVU9-F1
#
_entry.id   AF-A4TVU9-F1
#
_cell.length_a   1.000
_cell.length_b   1.000
_cell.length_c   1.000
_cell.angle_alpha   90.00
_cell.angle_beta   90.00
_cell.angle_gamma   90.00
#
_symmetry.space_group_name_H-M   'P 1'
#
loop_
_entity.id
_entity.type
_entity.pdbx_description
1 polymer ?
#
loop_
_entity_poly.entity_id
_entity_poly.type
_entity_poly.pdbx_seq_one_letter_code
_entity_poly.pdbx_strand_id
1 'polypeptide(L)'
;MAKKASAVKQAQAAAKAKKGGGGGGANKIVVLMILAALIPFSLPTVTVLFFCGLPTLGAWAGEKGKHKYAWLCVGGLNFAGIIPYLFDLWFGVHTLDEAFNMLSDASVLLWAYGASAIGWVLYMATPPIVKSWLAFTTDRRVAALKSAQKRLIEEWGPEVTKKG
;
A
#
# COMPACT_ATOMS: atom_id res chain seq x y z
N MET A 1 -55.77 3.57 13.62
CA MET A 1 -54.46 3.62 12.94
C MET A 1 -53.42 4.56 13.59
N ALA A 2 -53.61 5.03 14.83
CA ALA A 2 -52.74 6.07 15.45
C ALA A 2 -51.49 5.55 16.21
N LYS A 3 -51.41 4.24 16.55
CA LYS A 3 -50.31 3.68 17.36
C LYS A 3 -49.05 3.30 16.57
N LYS A 4 -49.14 3.16 15.24
CA LYS A 4 -47.99 2.80 14.38
C LYS A 4 -47.14 4.02 13.97
N ALA A 5 -47.74 5.22 13.94
CA ALA A 5 -47.02 6.45 13.59
C ALA A 5 -46.02 6.89 14.68
N SER A 6 -46.26 6.56 15.95
CA SER A 6 -45.34 6.86 17.05
C SER A 6 -44.13 5.92 17.09
N ALA A 7 -44.33 4.64 16.77
CA ALA A 7 -43.24 3.65 16.70
C ALA A 7 -42.26 3.95 15.55
N VAL A 8 -42.78 4.39 14.39
CA VAL A 8 -41.95 4.80 13.25
C VAL A 8 -41.18 6.09 13.55
N LYS A 9 -41.81 7.07 14.23
CA LYS A 9 -41.11 8.29 14.69
C LYS A 9 -40.05 8.00 15.76
N GLN A 10 -40.29 7.08 16.69
CA GLN A 10 -39.31 6.65 17.69
C GLN A 10 -38.14 5.87 17.08
N ALA A 11 -38.39 5.01 16.10
CA ALA A 11 -37.34 4.31 15.35
C ALA A 11 -36.47 5.28 14.52
N GLN A 12 -37.09 6.31 13.91
CA GLN A 12 -36.37 7.35 13.17
C GLN A 12 -35.56 8.28 14.08
N ALA A 13 -36.05 8.57 15.29
CA ALA A 13 -35.32 9.32 16.32
C ALA A 13 -34.12 8.53 16.88
N ALA A 14 -34.28 7.22 17.13
CA ALA A 14 -33.20 6.33 17.56
C ALA A 14 -32.13 6.14 16.46
N ALA A 15 -32.53 6.07 15.19
CA ALA A 15 -31.61 6.01 14.05
C ALA A 15 -30.84 7.33 13.85
N LYS A 16 -31.48 8.50 14.08
CA LYS A 16 -30.80 9.80 14.08
C LYS A 16 -29.86 9.98 15.28
N ALA A 17 -30.22 9.50 16.46
CA ALA A 17 -29.35 9.51 17.64
C ALA A 17 -28.11 8.61 17.44
N LYS A 18 -28.27 7.46 16.77
CA LYS A 18 -27.14 6.57 16.41
C LYS A 18 -26.26 7.16 15.30
N LYS A 19 -26.81 8.02 14.44
CA LYS A 19 -26.07 8.80 13.42
C LYS A 19 -25.41 10.08 14.00
N GLY A 20 -25.77 10.45 15.23
CA GLY A 20 -25.19 11.56 16.01
C GLY A 20 -24.17 11.12 17.07
N GLY A 21 -23.83 9.83 17.15
CA GLY A 21 -22.72 9.31 17.95
C GLY A 21 -21.36 9.59 17.30
N GLY A 22 -21.10 10.85 16.97
CA GLY A 22 -19.85 11.33 16.38
C GLY A 22 -18.72 11.41 17.39
N GLY A 23 -18.34 10.28 18.01
CA GLY A 23 -17.10 10.15 18.80
C GLY A 23 -15.81 10.21 17.95
N GLY A 24 -15.85 10.87 16.80
CA GLY A 24 -14.80 10.85 15.78
C GLY A 24 -14.20 12.21 15.44
N GLY A 25 -14.71 13.31 15.98
CA GLY A 25 -14.13 14.65 15.82
C GLY A 25 -13.07 14.94 16.89
N ALA A 26 -13.46 14.83 18.15
CA ALA A 26 -12.54 15.03 19.28
C ALA A 26 -11.42 13.99 19.30
N ASN A 27 -11.70 12.70 19.07
CA ASN A 27 -10.64 11.69 18.97
C ASN A 27 -9.73 11.89 17.75
N LYS A 28 -10.24 12.31 16.59
CA LYS A 28 -9.36 12.62 15.44
C LYS A 28 -8.56 13.89 15.65
N ILE A 29 -9.12 14.91 16.27
CA ILE A 29 -8.43 16.18 16.57
C ILE A 29 -7.41 15.97 17.67
N VAL A 30 -7.72 15.20 18.72
CA VAL A 30 -6.77 14.81 19.78
C VAL A 30 -5.67 13.92 19.20
N VAL A 31 -5.99 12.96 18.33
CA VAL A 31 -4.98 12.14 17.62
C VAL A 31 -4.14 13.00 16.68
N LEU A 32 -4.73 13.94 15.94
CA LEU A 32 -4.00 14.88 15.08
C LEU A 32 -3.15 15.86 15.88
N MET A 33 -3.59 16.28 17.07
CA MET A 33 -2.84 17.16 17.97
C MET A 33 -1.71 16.40 18.67
N ILE A 34 -1.91 15.12 19.01
CA ILE A 34 -0.84 14.24 19.51
C ILE A 34 0.18 13.96 18.40
N LEU A 35 -0.27 13.66 17.18
CA LEU A 35 0.59 13.54 16.00
C LEU A 35 1.33 14.85 15.72
N ALA A 36 0.66 16.01 15.81
CA ALA A 36 1.25 17.32 15.59
C ALA A 36 2.19 17.77 16.71
N ALA A 37 1.95 17.37 17.97
CA ALA A 37 2.82 17.62 19.11
C ALA A 37 4.04 16.67 19.13
N LEU A 38 3.91 15.49 18.51
CA LEU A 38 5.05 14.63 18.17
C LEU A 38 5.94 15.29 17.12
N ILE A 39 5.44 16.16 16.23
CA ILE A 39 6.23 16.82 15.17
C ILE A 39 7.47 17.54 15.73
N PRO A 40 7.39 18.42 16.74
CA PRO A 40 8.57 19.07 17.31
C PRO A 40 9.45 18.16 18.19
N PHE A 41 8.90 17.15 18.88
CA PHE A 41 9.71 16.06 19.49
C PHE A 41 10.28 15.11 18.43
N SER A 42 9.95 15.32 17.15
CA SER A 42 10.40 14.52 16.01
C SER A 42 11.11 15.38 14.97
N LEU A 43 11.50 16.63 15.25
CA LEU A 43 12.12 17.47 14.23
C LEU A 43 13.40 16.85 13.63
N PRO A 44 14.28 16.19 14.43
CA PRO A 44 15.36 15.36 13.89
C PRO A 44 14.84 14.22 13.01
N THR A 45 13.83 13.47 13.48
CA THR A 45 13.20 12.36 12.76
C THR A 45 12.60 12.79 11.41
N VAL A 46 11.87 13.90 11.38
CA VAL A 46 11.23 14.44 10.18
C VAL A 46 12.28 14.91 9.19
N THR A 47 13.35 15.52 9.68
CA THR A 47 14.49 15.93 8.84
C THR A 47 15.10 14.71 8.15
N VAL A 48 15.44 13.66 8.90
CA VAL A 48 15.99 12.41 8.32
C VAL A 48 15.00 11.76 7.35
N LEU A 49 13.73 11.60 7.74
CA LEU A 49 12.70 11.00 6.88
C LEU A 49 12.47 11.80 5.60
N PHE A 50 12.52 13.13 5.66
CA PHE A 50 12.30 13.97 4.49
C PHE A 50 13.42 13.81 3.47
N PHE A 51 14.69 13.93 3.91
CA PHE A 51 15.84 13.84 3.01
C PHE A 51 16.11 12.41 2.52
N CYS A 52 15.99 11.41 3.40
CA CYS A 52 16.15 10.01 3.01
C CYS A 52 14.94 9.50 2.20
N GLY A 53 13.75 10.09 2.39
CA GLY A 53 12.51 9.74 1.71
C GLY A 53 12.28 10.45 0.37
N LEU A 54 13.22 11.28 -0.11
CA LEU A 54 13.11 11.95 -1.41
C LEU A 54 12.80 11.00 -2.58
N PRO A 55 13.39 9.79 -2.69
CA PRO A 55 13.05 8.87 -3.77
C PRO A 55 11.59 8.39 -3.70
N THR A 56 11.04 8.22 -2.50
CA THR A 56 9.64 7.85 -2.26
C THR A 56 8.70 8.99 -2.67
N LEU A 57 9.05 10.23 -2.33
CA LEU A 57 8.33 11.41 -2.78
C LEU A 57 8.38 11.55 -4.31
N GLY A 58 9.54 11.27 -4.91
CA GLY A 58 9.72 11.23 -6.37
C GLY A 58 8.84 10.17 -7.03
N ALA A 59 8.75 8.97 -6.45
CA ALA A 59 7.86 7.90 -6.93
C ALA A 59 6.38 8.31 -6.83
N TRP A 60 5.98 8.94 -5.72
CA TRP A 60 4.62 9.42 -5.52
C TRP A 60 4.22 10.54 -6.50
N ALA A 61 5.13 11.50 -6.73
CA ALA A 61 4.89 12.62 -7.63
C ALA A 61 4.96 12.22 -9.11
N GLY A 62 5.83 11.28 -9.46
CA GLY A 62 6.05 10.83 -10.84
C GLY A 62 4.96 9.91 -11.40
N GLU A 63 4.21 9.21 -10.54
CA GLU A 63 3.28 8.18 -10.99
C GLU A 63 1.96 8.76 -11.55
N LYS A 64 1.77 8.57 -12.86
CA LYS A 64 0.59 8.99 -13.61
C LYS A 64 -0.20 7.75 -14.05
N GLY A 65 -1.43 7.59 -13.56
CA GLY A 65 -2.27 6.44 -13.89
C GLY A 65 -3.37 6.19 -12.86
N LYS A 66 -4.28 5.25 -13.16
CA LYS A 66 -5.37 4.83 -12.25
C LYS A 66 -4.85 4.01 -11.06
N HIS A 67 -3.73 3.33 -11.22
CA HIS A 67 -3.13 2.45 -10.22
C HIS A 67 -1.76 2.99 -9.85
N LYS A 68 -1.61 3.42 -8.59
CA LYS A 68 -0.38 4.04 -8.06
C LYS A 68 0.28 3.14 -7.01
N TYR A 69 1.22 2.31 -7.44
CA TYR A 69 1.88 1.32 -6.58
C TYR A 69 3.39 1.54 -6.46
N ALA A 70 4.01 2.37 -7.31
CA ALA A 70 5.46 2.63 -7.26
C ALA A 70 5.84 3.25 -5.92
N TRP A 71 5.08 4.24 -5.44
CA TRP A 71 5.35 4.87 -4.15
C TRP A 71 5.25 3.88 -2.97
N LEU A 72 4.40 2.84 -3.06
CA LEU A 72 4.25 1.85 -2.01
C LEU A 72 5.43 0.86 -2.00
N CYS A 73 5.86 0.39 -3.17
CA CYS A 73 7.03 -0.48 -3.30
C CYS A 73 8.32 0.25 -2.91
N VAL A 74 8.52 1.46 -3.42
CA VAL A 74 9.69 2.30 -3.14
C VAL A 74 9.68 2.78 -1.70
N GLY A 75 8.53 3.25 -1.20
CA GLY A 75 8.39 3.76 0.17
C GLY A 75 8.56 2.69 1.24
N GLY A 76 7.98 1.52 1.03
CA GLY A 76 8.13 0.40 1.97
C GLY A 76 9.58 -0.04 2.10
N LEU A 77 10.29 -0.19 0.99
CA LEU A 77 11.70 -0.60 1.00
C LEU A 77 12.63 0.52 1.47
N ASN A 78 12.41 1.77 1.06
CA ASN A 78 13.15 2.93 1.57
C ASN A 78 13.05 3.04 3.09
N PHE A 79 11.83 2.94 3.64
CA PHE A 79 11.61 2.99 5.08
C PHE A 79 12.30 1.82 5.80
N ALA A 80 12.24 0.61 5.23
CA ALA A 80 12.97 -0.55 5.76
C ALA A 80 14.50 -0.33 5.76
N GLY A 81 15.04 0.38 4.77
CA GLY A 81 16.47 0.71 4.71
C GLY A 81 16.89 1.77 5.73
N ILE A 82 15.99 2.66 6.13
CA ILE A 82 16.29 3.78 7.06
C ILE A 82 16.00 3.39 8.52
N ILE A 83 15.22 2.34 8.77
CA ILE A 83 14.77 1.98 10.14
C ILE A 83 15.89 1.80 11.18
N PRO A 84 17.08 1.24 10.87
CA PRO A 84 18.14 1.11 11.86
C PRO A 84 18.66 2.49 12.29
N TYR A 85 18.84 3.40 11.33
CA TYR A 85 19.29 4.78 11.59
C TYR A 85 18.24 5.60 12.35
N LEU A 86 16.96 5.35 12.10
CA LEU A 86 15.87 5.92 12.89
C LEU A 86 15.93 5.45 14.34
N PHE A 87 16.24 4.18 14.60
CA PHE A 87 16.42 3.67 15.95
C PHE A 87 17.61 4.28 16.66
N ASP A 88 18.74 4.45 15.96
CA ASP A 88 19.92 5.12 16.51
C ASP A 88 19.61 6.57 16.88
N LEU A 89 18.84 7.28 16.06
CA LEU A 89 18.41 8.65 16.33
C LEU A 89 17.43 8.72 17.51
N TRP A 90 16.45 7.80 17.59
CA TRP A 90 15.42 7.80 18.62
C TRP A 90 15.93 7.42 20.00
N PHE A 91 16.87 6.47 20.07
CA PHE A 91 17.41 5.95 21.34
C PHE A 91 18.79 6.51 21.68
N GLY A 92 19.43 7.23 20.75
CA GLY A 92 20.70 7.92 20.95
C GLY A 92 20.52 9.42 21.18
N VAL A 93 21.34 10.21 20.49
CA VAL A 93 21.35 11.68 20.62
C VAL A 93 20.28 12.27 19.70
N HIS A 94 19.11 12.57 20.28
CA HIS A 94 17.98 13.10 19.53
C HIS A 94 18.06 14.62 19.34
N THR A 95 18.99 15.07 18.49
CA THR A 95 19.20 16.49 18.19
C THR A 95 19.20 16.76 16.68
N LEU A 96 18.97 18.01 16.28
CA LEU A 96 19.04 18.39 14.86
C LEU A 96 20.45 18.26 14.30
N ASP A 97 21.46 18.60 15.10
CA ASP A 97 22.86 18.49 14.69
C ASP A 97 23.21 17.03 14.36
N GLU A 98 22.74 16.09 15.19
CA GLU A 98 22.92 14.66 14.91
C GLU A 98 22.17 14.20 13.67
N ALA A 99 20.95 14.68 13.43
CA ALA A 99 20.23 14.38 12.19
C ALA A 99 20.98 14.87 10.94
N PHE A 100 21.56 16.07 10.97
CA PHE A 100 22.37 16.58 9.86
C PHE A 100 23.72 15.85 9.74
N ASN A 101 24.30 15.42 10.85
CA ASN A 101 25.49 14.58 10.86
C ASN A 101 25.22 13.23 10.17
N MET A 102 24.12 12.55 10.54
CA MET A 102 23.65 11.33 9.89
C MET A 102 23.39 11.54 8.39
N LEU A 103 22.74 12.65 8.00
CA LEU A 103 22.46 12.95 6.60
C LEU A 103 23.74 13.26 5.79
N SER A 104 24.81 13.68 6.45
CA SER A 104 26.12 13.91 5.82
C SER A 104 26.92 12.63 5.64
N ASP A 105 26.54 11.54 6.32
CA ASP A 105 27.15 10.23 6.12
C ASP A 105 26.63 9.59 4.83
N ALA A 106 27.58 9.28 3.94
CA ALA A 106 27.31 8.58 2.69
C ALA A 106 26.65 7.21 2.92
N SER A 107 26.91 6.54 4.05
CA SER A 107 26.34 5.24 4.37
C SER A 107 24.82 5.30 4.52
N VAL A 108 24.30 6.32 5.22
CA VAL A 108 22.87 6.52 5.47
C VAL A 108 22.13 6.74 4.15
N LEU A 109 22.66 7.63 3.30
CA LEU A 109 22.08 7.92 1.99
C LEU A 109 22.16 6.71 1.05
N LEU A 110 23.26 5.96 1.09
CA LEU A 110 23.42 4.75 0.29
C LEU A 110 22.36 3.71 0.64
N TRP A 111 22.10 3.45 1.93
CA TRP A 111 21.08 2.50 2.35
C TRP A 111 19.66 3.00 2.05
N ALA A 112 19.39 4.27 2.30
CA ALA A 112 18.10 4.88 1.98
C ALA A 112 17.78 4.77 0.47
N TYR A 113 18.70 5.24 -0.38
CA TYR A 113 18.46 5.34 -1.82
C TYR A 113 18.69 4.01 -2.52
N GLY A 114 19.60 3.18 -2.02
CA GLY A 114 19.80 1.80 -2.47
C GLY A 114 18.55 0.95 -2.24
N ALA A 115 17.93 1.04 -1.06
CA ALA A 115 16.67 0.34 -0.80
C ALA A 115 15.53 0.87 -1.67
N SER A 116 15.47 2.19 -1.93
CA SER A 116 14.52 2.76 -2.90
C SER A 116 14.71 2.22 -4.31
N ALA A 117 15.96 2.06 -4.75
CA ALA A 117 16.28 1.51 -6.06
C ALA A 117 15.78 0.07 -6.18
N ILE A 118 15.94 -0.74 -5.13
CA ILE A 118 15.36 -2.10 -5.07
C ILE A 118 13.83 -2.04 -5.17
N GLY A 119 13.18 -1.06 -4.54
CA GLY A 119 11.74 -0.88 -4.66
C GLY A 119 11.27 -0.54 -6.08
N TRP A 120 12.06 0.22 -6.82
CA TRP A 120 11.82 0.45 -8.25
C TRP A 120 11.99 -0.81 -9.08
N VAL A 121 13.03 -1.60 -8.80
CA VAL A 121 13.24 -2.90 -9.46
C VAL A 121 12.06 -3.82 -9.19
N LEU A 122 11.57 -3.90 -7.94
CA LEU A 122 10.40 -4.69 -7.58
C LEU A 122 9.15 -4.25 -8.36
N TYR A 123 8.90 -2.94 -8.44
CA TYR A 123 7.78 -2.38 -9.19
C TYR A 123 7.85 -2.75 -10.68
N MET A 124 9.03 -2.67 -11.30
CA MET A 124 9.22 -3.00 -12.72
C MET A 124 9.23 -4.51 -13.00
N ALA A 125 9.70 -5.32 -12.05
CA ALA A 125 9.77 -6.78 -12.18
C ALA A 125 8.42 -7.46 -11.94
N THR A 126 7.51 -6.84 -11.19
CA THR A 126 6.22 -7.45 -10.85
C THR A 126 5.37 -7.78 -12.10
N PRO A 127 5.16 -6.88 -13.09
CA PRO A 127 4.36 -7.18 -14.27
C PRO A 127 4.85 -8.38 -15.10
N PRO A 128 6.13 -8.50 -15.50
CA PRO A 128 6.58 -9.68 -16.26
C PRO A 128 6.45 -10.97 -15.46
N ILE A 129 6.72 -10.96 -14.15
CA ILE A 129 6.56 -12.15 -13.29
C ILE A 129 5.10 -12.62 -13.30
N VAL A 130 4.15 -11.71 -13.08
CA VAL A 130 2.71 -12.04 -13.09
C VAL A 130 2.27 -12.53 -14.46
N LYS A 131 2.75 -11.91 -15.55
CA LYS A 131 2.44 -12.35 -16.93
C LYS A 131 2.94 -13.77 -17.20
N SER A 132 4.18 -14.08 -16.82
CA SER A 132 4.74 -15.43 -17.01
C SER A 132 3.98 -16.47 -16.19
N TRP A 133 3.61 -16.15 -14.95
CA TRP A 133 2.78 -17.04 -14.13
C TRP A 133 1.41 -17.27 -14.75
N LEU A 134 0.75 -16.21 -15.24
CA LEU A 134 -0.55 -16.31 -15.88
C LEU A 134 -0.47 -17.14 -17.18
N ALA A 135 0.56 -16.94 -17.99
CA ALA A 135 0.79 -17.74 -19.21
C ALA A 135 0.93 -19.23 -18.86
N PHE A 136 1.74 -19.57 -17.88
CA PHE A 136 1.92 -20.97 -17.43
C PHE A 136 0.60 -21.61 -16.98
N THR A 137 -0.23 -20.89 -16.20
CA THR A 137 -1.54 -21.40 -15.78
C THR A 137 -2.53 -21.54 -16.94
N THR A 138 -2.49 -20.61 -17.89
CA THR A 138 -3.35 -20.60 -19.08
C THR A 138 -3.01 -21.78 -19.98
N ASP A 139 -1.72 -22.05 -20.20
CA ASP A 139 -1.26 -23.18 -21.00
C ASP A 139 -1.73 -24.52 -20.43
N ARG A 140 -1.69 -24.69 -19.10
CA ARG A 140 -2.23 -25.89 -18.43
C ARG A 140 -3.74 -26.02 -18.65
N ARG A 141 -4.49 -24.93 -18.57
CA ARG A 141 -5.94 -24.94 -18.82
C ARG A 141 -6.25 -25.27 -20.28
N VAL A 142 -5.50 -24.70 -21.22
CA VAL A 142 -5.63 -24.99 -22.66
C VAL A 142 -5.31 -26.46 -22.94
N ALA A 143 -4.24 -26.99 -22.34
CA ALA A 143 -3.87 -28.40 -22.49
C ALA A 143 -4.97 -29.34 -21.97
N ALA A 144 -5.52 -29.05 -20.78
CA ALA A 144 -6.62 -29.83 -20.21
C ALA A 144 -7.89 -29.79 -21.08
N LEU A 145 -8.23 -28.62 -21.62
CA LEU A 145 -9.37 -28.47 -22.53
C LEU A 145 -9.14 -29.22 -23.86
N LYS A 146 -7.94 -29.15 -24.44
CA LYS A 146 -7.57 -29.90 -25.64
C LYS A 146 -7.62 -31.42 -25.40
N SER A 147 -7.16 -31.90 -24.25
CA SER A 147 -7.26 -33.33 -23.91
C SER A 147 -8.71 -33.78 -23.73
N ALA A 148 -9.55 -32.96 -23.09
CA ALA A 148 -10.97 -33.25 -22.94
C ALA A 148 -11.68 -33.27 -24.31
N GLN A 149 -11.37 -32.30 -25.18
CA GLN A 149 -11.88 -32.28 -26.55
C GLN A 149 -11.46 -33.52 -27.33
N LYS A 150 -10.20 -33.95 -27.22
CA LYS A 150 -9.70 -35.16 -27.88
C LYS A 150 -10.49 -36.40 -27.45
N ARG A 151 -10.73 -36.57 -26.14
CA ARG A 151 -11.52 -37.70 -25.62
C ARG A 151 -12.96 -37.67 -26.14
N LEU A 152 -13.59 -36.50 -26.18
CA LEU A 152 -14.94 -36.37 -26.74
C LEU A 152 -15.00 -36.71 -28.23
N ILE A 153 -13.97 -36.34 -29.01
CA ILE A 153 -13.87 -36.72 -30.42
C ILE A 153 -13.71 -38.25 -30.59
N GLU A 154 -12.93 -38.89 -29.71
CA GLU A 154 -12.76 -40.36 -29.73
C GLU A 154 -14.07 -41.10 -29.39
N GLU A 155 -14.83 -40.60 -28.42
CA GLU A 155 -16.08 -41.24 -27.96
C GLU A 155 -17.29 -40.95 -28.88
N TRP A 156 -17.41 -39.73 -29.39
CA TRP A 156 -18.63 -39.24 -30.07
C TRP A 156 -18.42 -38.91 -31.55
N GLY A 157 -17.20 -39.10 -32.07
CA GLY A 157 -16.85 -38.79 -33.45
C GLY A 157 -16.54 -37.29 -33.68
N PRO A 158 -16.09 -36.94 -34.90
CA PRO A 158 -15.56 -35.61 -35.22
C PRO A 158 -16.62 -34.48 -35.21
N GLU A 159 -17.91 -34.81 -35.20
CA GLU A 159 -19.01 -33.84 -35.27
C GLU A 159 -19.04 -32.85 -34.10
N VAL A 160 -18.48 -33.24 -32.94
CA VAL A 160 -18.42 -32.41 -31.71
C VAL A 160 -17.39 -31.27 -31.79
N THR A 161 -16.63 -31.18 -32.88
CA THR A 161 -15.55 -30.19 -33.05
C THR A 161 -16.03 -28.85 -33.65
N LYS A 162 -17.27 -28.77 -34.16
CA LYS A 162 -17.78 -27.56 -34.82
C LYS A 162 -17.95 -26.42 -33.81
N LYS A 163 -17.08 -25.40 -33.92
CA LYS A 163 -17.28 -24.09 -33.29
C LYS A 163 -18.56 -23.45 -33.86
N GLY A 164 -19.53 -23.17 -33.00
CA GLY A 164 -20.50 -22.09 -33.19
C GLY A 164 -19.87 -20.74 -32.85
#